data_AF-A0A1I6S2I6-F1
#
_entry.id   AF-A0A1I6S2I6-F1
#
_cell.length_a   1.000
_cell.length_b   1.000
_cell.length_c   1.000
_cell.angle_alpha   90.00
_cell.angle_beta   90.00
_cell.angle_gamma   90.00
#
_symmetry.space_group_name_H-M   'P 1'
#
loop_
_entity.id
_entity.type
_entity.pdbx_description
1 polymer ?
#
loop_
_entity_poly.entity_id
_entity_poly.type
_entity_poly.pdbx_seq_one_letter_code
_entity_poly.pdbx_strand_id
1 'polypeptide(L)' 'MATKPPLECPICHAQIRHGHKLEHHLVDNHRKRQLAKFVATETVAMENNEISE' A
#
# COMPACT_ATOMS: atom_id res chain seq x y z
N MET A 1 9.42 23.15 -10.00
CA MET A 1 10.05 21.88 -9.58
C MET A 1 8.95 20.98 -9.04
N ALA A 2 8.62 19.88 -9.72
CA ALA A 2 7.54 19.00 -9.26
C ALA A 2 8.03 18.17 -8.06
N THR A 3 7.83 18.67 -6.85
CA THR A 3 7.93 17.84 -5.65
C THR A 3 6.78 16.84 -5.72
N LYS A 4 7.07 15.61 -6.18
CA LYS A 4 6.11 14.51 -6.13
C LYS A 4 5.52 14.47 -4.70
N PRO A 5 4.19 14.35 -4.53
CA PRO A 5 3.63 14.23 -3.19
C PRO A 5 4.28 13.05 -2.45
N PRO A 6 4.48 13.15 -1.13
CA PRO A 6 4.98 12.04 -0.34
C PRO A 6 4.03 10.85 -0.52
N LEU A 7 4.59 9.67 -0.75
CA LEU A 7 3.79 8.47 -0.95
C LEU A 7 3.22 8.05 0.41
N GLU A 8 1.94 7.71 0.47
CA GLU A 8 1.30 7.22 1.69
C GLU A 8 1.27 5.69 1.71
N CYS A 9 1.58 5.09 2.86
CA CYS A 9 1.47 3.64 3.01
C CYS A 9 -0.01 3.22 3.14
N PRO A 10 -0.53 2.32 2.30
CA PRO A 10 -1.96 1.97 2.34
C PRO A 10 -2.35 1.09 3.55
N ILE A 11 -1.39 0.65 4.37
CA ILE A 11 -1.65 -0.21 5.54
C ILE A 11 -1.74 0.60 6.83
N CYS A 12 -0.84 1.55 7.03
CA CYS A 12 -0.78 2.38 8.24
C CYS A 12 -0.97 3.88 7.99
N HIS A 13 -1.17 4.28 6.72
CA HIS A 13 -1.36 5.66 6.29
C HIS A 13 -0.16 6.56 6.69
N ALA A 14 1.01 5.95 6.86
CA ALA A 14 2.24 6.68 7.15
C ALA A 14 2.77 7.36 5.88
N GLN A 15 3.18 8.62 6.01
CA GLN A 15 3.84 9.35 4.93
C GLN A 15 5.28 8.86 4.75
N ILE A 16 5.54 8.26 3.59
CA ILE A 16 6.87 7.87 3.15
C ILE A 16 7.58 9.13 2.63
N ARG A 17 8.64 9.52 3.34
CA ARG A 17 9.48 10.66 2.94
C ARG A 17 10.17 10.37 1.60
N HIS A 18 10.43 11.44 0.85
CA HIS A 18 11.23 11.38 -0.39
C HIS A 18 12.56 10.66 -0.14
N GLY A 19 12.85 9.66 -0.97
CA GLY A 19 14.06 8.84 -0.87
C GLY A 19 13.86 7.49 -0.18
N HIS A 20 12.80 7.30 0.62
CA HIS A 20 12.45 5.97 1.15
C HIS A 20 11.53 5.24 0.17
N LYS A 21 11.86 3.97 -0.11
CA LYS A 21 11.00 3.09 -0.91
C LYS A 21 9.86 2.56 -0.03
N LEU A 22 8.65 2.55 -0.58
CA LEU A 22 7.49 1.91 0.08
C LEU A 22 7.79 0.45 0.42
N GLU A 23 8.43 -0.28 -0.50
CA GLU A 23 8.81 -1.68 -0.28
C GLU A 23 9.65 -1.86 1.00
N HIS A 24 10.63 -0.99 1.23
CA HIS A 24 11.45 -1.04 2.43
C HIS A 24 10.61 -0.79 3.69
N HIS A 25 9.71 0.19 3.66
CA HIS A 25 8.79 0.44 4.75
C HIS A 25 7.86 -0.75 5.01
N LEU A 26 7.32 -1.37 3.96
CA LEU A 26 6.46 -2.55 4.07
C LEU A 26 7.19 -3.74 4.71
N VAL A 27 8.46 -3.95 4.36
CA VAL A 27 9.26 -5.05 4.92
C VAL A 27 9.66 -4.79 6.38
N ASP A 28 10.06 -3.57 6.69
CA ASP A 28 10.62 -3.22 8.00
C ASP A 28 9.54 -2.93 9.06
N ASN A 29 8.44 -2.30 8.65
CA ASN A 29 7.40 -1.80 9.58
C ASN A 29 6.16 -2.69 9.63
N HIS A 30 5.98 -3.63 8.69
CA HIS A 30 4.80 -4.49 8.64
C HIS A 30 5.16 -5.97 8.68
N ARG A 31 4.34 -6.74 9.39
CA ARG A 31 4.48 -8.19 9.42
C ARG A 31 3.94 -8.78 8.12
N LYS A 32 4.54 -9.89 7.66
CA LYS A 32 4.07 -10.67 6.50
C LYS A 32 2.57 -10.99 6.54
N ARG A 33 2.02 -11.25 7.73
CA ARG A 33 0.58 -11.48 7.92
C ARG A 33 -0.30 -10.28 7.56
N GLN A 34 0.14 -9.06 7.86
CA GLN A 34 -0.62 -7.85 7.52
C GLN A 34 -0.56 -7.56 6.02
N LEU A 35 0.61 -7.74 5.40
CA LEU A 35 0.77 -7.64 3.95
C LEU A 35 -0.14 -8.65 3.23
N ALA A 36 -0.15 -9.91 3.68
CA ALA A 36 -1.00 -10.94 3.08
C ALA A 36 -2.50 -10.63 3.19
N LYS A 37 -2.95 -10.11 4.35
CA LYS A 37 -4.34 -9.66 4.51
C LYS A 37 -4.68 -8.52 3.56
N PHE A 38 -3.81 -7.51 3.49
CA PHE A 38 -4.01 -6.36 2.62
C PHE A 38 -4.13 -6.79 1.15
N VAL A 39 -3.18 -7.59 0.65
CA VAL A 39 -3.22 -8.11 -0.71
C VAL A 39 -4.49 -8.92 -0.97
N ALA A 40 -4.88 -9.82 -0.06
CA ALA A 40 -6.11 -10.60 -0.22
C ALA A 40 -7.37 -9.70 -0.27
N THR A 41 -7.44 -8.67 0.58
CA THR A 41 -8.56 -7.73 0.58
C THR A 41 -8.58 -6.88 -0.69
N GLU A 42 -7.43 -6.37 -1.16
CA GLU A 42 -7.36 -5.61 -2.41
C GLU A 42 -7.73 -6.47 -3.62
N THR A 43 -7.25 -7.71 -3.71
CA THR A 43 -7.60 -8.61 -4.81
C THR A 43 -9.11 -8.91 -4.84
N VAL A 44 -9.73 -9.16 -3.68
CA VAL A 44 -11.18 -9.37 -3.60
C VAL A 44 -11.96 -8.09 -3.92
N ALA A 45 -11.48 -6.93 -3.47
CA ALA A 45 -12.11 -5.64 -3.75
C ALA A 45 -12.03 -5.28 -5.24
N MET A 46 -10.90 -5.59 -5.90
CA MET A 46 -10.74 -5.45 -7.34
C MET A 46 -11.74 -6.36 -8.06
N GLU A 47 -11.78 -7.66 -7.75
CA GLU A 47 -12.69 -8.64 -8.36
C GLU A 47 -14.19 -8.25 -8.19
N ASN A 48 -14.57 -7.70 -7.04
CA ASN A 48 -15.94 -7.22 -6.81
C ASN A 48 -16.28 -5.95 -7.61
N ASN A 49 -15.28 -5.12 -7.95
CA ASN A 49 -15.47 -3.92 -8.75
C ASN A 49 -15.65 -4.24 -10.24
N GLU A 50 -15.14 -5.38 -10.72
CA GLU A 50 -15.25 -5.84 -12.12
C GLU A 50 -16.60 -6.49 -12.44
N ILE A 51 -17.42 -6.80 -11.41
CA ILE A 51 -18.73 -7.48 -11.56
C ILE A 51 -19.91 -6.48 -11.62
N SER A 52 -19.64 -5.17 -11.50
CA SER A 52 -20.67 -4.13 -11.67
C SER A 52 -20.66 -3.54 -13.08
N GLU A 53 -21.10 -4.32 -14.07
CA GLU A 53 -21.59 -3.79 -15.36
C GLU A 53 -22.82 -4.58 -15.83
#